data_AF-A0A838VVK2-F1
#
_entry.id   AF-A0A838VVK2-F1
#
_cell.length_a   1.000
_cell.length_b   1.000
_cell.length_c   1.000
_cell.angle_alpha   90.00
_cell.angle_beta   90.00
_cell.angle_gamma   90.00
#
_symmetry.space_group_name_H-M   'P 1'
#
loop_
_entity.id
_entity.type
_entity.pdbx_description
1 polymer ?
#
loop_
_entity_poly.entity_id
_entity_poly.type
_entity_poly.pdbx_seq_one_letter_code
_entity_poly.pdbx_strand_id
1 'polypeptide(L)'
;MQATLNIYRERINEIELYFAAIKQLYETQGSVEVKLEFHSDDFLKMLKANVLLMVYNLVEASIMGSILEIYDQLKANGYSYNDLRKEMRDIWFSFKFNQVYDKSAHYNSYREKALEIISGIVNSEIIELSRKATDISGNLNADKIR
;
A
#
# COMPACT_ATOMS: atom_id res chain seq x y z
N MET A 1 10.28 7.58 9.27
CA MET A 1 9.88 7.64 7.85
C MET A 1 11.00 7.30 6.86
N GLN A 2 12.21 6.94 7.32
CA GLN A 2 13.39 6.93 6.44
C GLN A 2 13.34 5.80 5.39
N ALA A 3 12.87 4.61 5.77
CA ALA A 3 12.77 3.47 4.86
C ALA A 3 11.77 3.75 3.72
N THR A 4 10.59 4.27 4.06
CA THR A 4 9.56 4.65 3.07
C THR A 4 10.07 5.72 2.10
N LEU A 5 10.78 6.74 2.60
CA LEU A 5 11.35 7.80 1.76
C LEU A 5 12.45 7.29 0.83
N ASN A 6 13.24 6.30 1.26
CA ASN A 6 14.24 5.68 0.41
C ASN A 6 13.58 4.91 -0.74
N ILE A 7 12.58 4.08 -0.44
CA ILE A 7 11.80 3.35 -1.46
C ILE A 7 11.16 4.32 -2.45
N TYR A 8 10.56 5.40 -1.97
CA TYR A 8 9.97 6.45 -2.82
C TYR A 8 10.99 7.03 -3.80
N ARG A 9 12.19 7.38 -3.33
CA ARG A 9 13.27 7.93 -4.16
C ARG A 9 13.76 6.94 -5.19
N GLU A 10 13.98 5.69 -4.81
CA GLU A 10 14.39 4.62 -5.73
C GLU A 10 13.38 4.45 -6.86
N ARG A 11 12.08 4.38 -6.52
CA ARG A 11 10.99 4.24 -7.49
C ARG A 11 10.84 5.46 -8.40
N ILE A 12 11.07 6.68 -7.90
CA ILE A 12 11.11 7.88 -8.74
C ILE A 12 12.25 7.80 -9.75
N ASN A 13 13.45 7.45 -9.31
CA ASN A 13 14.60 7.34 -10.21
C ASN A 13 14.35 6.30 -11.32
N GLU A 14 13.71 5.16 -11.00
CA GLU A 14 13.29 4.16 -11.98
C GLU A 14 12.31 4.74 -13.02
N ILE A 15 11.30 5.48 -12.57
CA ILE A 15 10.30 6.12 -13.42
C ILE A 15 10.94 7.19 -14.32
N GLU A 16 11.81 8.03 -13.77
CA GLU A 16 12.52 9.07 -14.52
C GLU A 16 13.42 8.48 -15.61
N LEU A 17 14.17 7.42 -15.29
CA LEU A 17 14.97 6.67 -16.26
C LEU A 17 14.09 6.11 -17.38
N TYR A 18 12.95 5.53 -17.01
CA TYR A 18 12.00 4.96 -17.97
C TYR A 18 11.41 6.02 -18.90
N PHE A 19 11.03 7.18 -18.36
CA PHE A 19 10.58 8.33 -19.15
C PHE A 19 11.67 8.84 -20.11
N ALA A 20 12.91 8.95 -19.63
CA ALA A 20 14.04 9.36 -20.46
C ALA A 20 14.26 8.40 -21.63
N ALA A 21 14.17 7.08 -21.39
CA ALA A 21 14.29 6.06 -22.43
C ALA A 21 13.16 6.16 -23.46
N ILE A 22 11.91 6.32 -23.03
CA ILE A 22 10.78 6.54 -23.95
C ILE A 22 11.01 7.79 -24.79
N LYS A 23 11.44 8.90 -24.18
CA LYS A 23 11.70 10.16 -24.89
C LYS A 23 12.74 9.99 -26.00
N GLN A 24 13.85 9.30 -25.70
CA GLN A 24 14.89 8.97 -26.69
C GLN A 24 14.34 8.11 -27.84
N LEU A 25 13.44 7.16 -27.55
CA LEU A 25 12.80 6.36 -28.58
C LEU A 25 11.91 7.20 -29.51
N TYR A 26 11.18 8.18 -28.99
CA TYR A 26 10.40 9.11 -29.81
C TYR A 26 11.28 10.00 -30.69
N GLU A 27 12.37 10.53 -30.13
CA GLU A 27 13.30 11.41 -30.86
C GLU A 27 14.03 10.63 -31.99
N THR A 28 14.33 9.36 -31.76
CA THR A 28 15.00 8.51 -32.76
C THR A 28 14.05 7.92 -33.80
N GLN A 29 12.72 7.89 -33.55
CA GLN A 29 11.71 7.27 -34.42
C GLN A 29 11.77 7.77 -35.88
N GLY A 30 12.04 9.06 -36.10
CA GLY A 30 12.13 9.66 -37.44
C GLY A 30 13.54 9.70 -38.05
N SER A 31 14.56 9.24 -37.32
CA SER A 31 15.97 9.39 -37.68
C SER A 31 16.63 8.09 -38.15
N VAL A 32 15.94 6.95 -38.06
CA VAL A 32 16.50 5.64 -38.44
C VAL A 32 16.10 5.29 -39.88
N GLU A 33 17.08 4.99 -40.74
CA GLU A 33 16.85 4.51 -42.12
C GLU A 33 16.08 3.19 -42.16
N VAL A 34 16.16 2.39 -41.10
CA VAL A 34 15.46 1.11 -40.93
C VAL A 34 14.46 1.23 -39.80
N LYS A 35 13.18 0.96 -40.10
CA LYS A 35 12.12 0.94 -39.09
C LYS A 35 12.30 -0.27 -38.19
N LEU A 36 12.69 -0.04 -36.93
CA LEU A 36 12.84 -1.09 -35.93
C LEU A 36 11.48 -1.33 -35.23
N GLU A 37 11.22 -2.57 -34.77
CA GLU A 37 9.93 -2.92 -34.15
C GLU A 37 9.62 -2.08 -32.91
N PHE A 38 10.66 -1.70 -32.15
CA PHE A 38 10.54 -0.84 -30.97
C PHE A 38 10.28 0.64 -31.28
N HIS A 39 10.29 1.03 -32.56
CA HIS A 39 9.84 2.34 -33.04
C HIS A 39 8.39 2.32 -33.53
N SER A 40 7.70 1.18 -33.45
CA SER A 40 6.27 1.11 -33.78
C SER A 40 5.43 1.89 -32.77
N ASP A 41 4.39 2.58 -33.24
CA ASP A 41 3.49 3.35 -32.39
C ASP A 41 2.81 2.46 -31.34
N ASP A 42 2.50 1.21 -31.69
CA ASP A 42 1.88 0.27 -30.76
C ASP A 42 2.84 -0.14 -29.64
N PHE A 43 4.13 -0.34 -29.94
CA PHE A 43 5.14 -0.57 -28.91
C PHE A 43 5.31 0.65 -28.00
N LEU A 44 5.39 1.86 -28.57
CA LEU A 44 5.51 3.08 -27.76
C LEU A 44 4.25 3.34 -26.90
N LYS A 45 3.06 2.96 -27.37
CA LYS A 45 1.82 2.98 -26.56
C LYS A 45 1.90 1.98 -25.41
N MET A 46 2.40 0.76 -25.65
CA MET A 46 2.59 -0.23 -24.58
C MET A 46 3.55 0.28 -23.50
N LEU A 47 4.66 0.91 -23.90
CA LEU A 47 5.60 1.51 -22.94
C LEU A 47 4.95 2.64 -22.14
N LYS A 48 4.20 3.54 -22.80
CA LYS A 48 3.44 4.59 -22.11
C LYS A 48 2.44 4.03 -21.11
N ALA A 49 1.74 2.95 -21.44
CA ALA A 49 0.81 2.30 -20.52
C ALA A 49 1.53 1.72 -19.28
N ASN A 50 2.75 1.20 -19.45
CA ASN A 50 3.55 0.69 -18.33
C ASN A 50 3.93 1.81 -17.33
N VAL A 51 4.14 3.05 -17.80
CA VAL A 51 4.36 4.20 -16.90
C VAL A 51 3.22 4.33 -15.88
N LEU A 52 1.97 4.17 -16.32
CA LEU A 52 0.81 4.27 -15.43
C LEU A 52 0.89 3.22 -14.32
N LEU A 53 1.31 2.00 -14.65
CA LEU A 53 1.55 0.93 -13.69
C LEU A 53 2.68 1.27 -12.71
N MET A 54 3.79 1.82 -13.21
CA MET A 54 4.92 2.22 -12.37
C MET A 54 4.54 3.35 -11.39
N VAL A 55 3.81 4.36 -11.87
CA VAL A 55 3.31 5.46 -11.03
C VAL A 55 2.31 4.96 -9.99
N TYR A 56 1.41 4.06 -10.39
CA TYR A 56 0.49 3.41 -9.47
C TYR A 56 1.25 2.66 -8.36
N ASN A 57 2.25 1.85 -8.73
CA ASN A 57 3.09 1.11 -7.78
C ASN A 57 3.86 2.06 -6.83
N LEU A 58 4.34 3.19 -7.32
CA LEU A 58 4.97 4.23 -6.50
C LEU A 58 4.01 4.75 -5.44
N VAL A 59 2.79 5.15 -5.84
CA VAL A 59 1.77 5.68 -4.93
C VAL A 59 1.40 4.63 -3.88
N GLU A 60 1.16 3.39 -4.31
CA GLU A 60 0.83 2.29 -3.41
C GLU A 60 1.93 2.03 -2.38
N ALA A 61 3.18 1.86 -2.85
CA ALA A 61 4.30 1.60 -1.97
C ALA A 61 4.53 2.75 -0.96
N SER A 62 4.34 4.00 -1.39
CA SER A 62 4.56 5.18 -0.55
C SER A 62 3.50 5.31 0.54
N ILE A 63 2.22 5.15 0.18
CA ILE A 63 1.11 5.20 1.13
C ILE A 63 1.20 4.03 2.10
N MET A 64 1.40 2.82 1.60
CA MET A 64 1.48 1.62 2.44
C MET A 64 2.69 1.63 3.35
N GLY A 65 3.86 2.05 2.86
CA GLY A 65 5.05 2.22 3.69
C GLY A 65 4.81 3.21 4.82
N SER A 66 4.18 4.35 4.52
CA SER A 66 3.87 5.38 5.52
C SER A 66 2.93 4.87 6.61
N ILE A 67 1.88 4.13 6.24
CA ILE A 67 0.91 3.55 7.18
C ILE A 67 1.59 2.50 8.08
N LEU A 68 2.35 1.60 7.48
CA LEU A 68 3.06 0.55 8.24
C LEU A 68 4.05 1.15 9.22
N GLU A 69 4.76 2.21 8.81
CA GLU A 69 5.71 2.87 9.69
C GLU A 69 5.03 3.60 10.85
N ILE A 70 3.82 4.13 10.65
CA ILE A 70 2.99 4.64 11.77
C ILE A 70 2.67 3.49 12.73
N TYR A 71 2.26 2.32 12.24
CA TYR A 71 1.94 1.17 13.08
C TYR A 71 3.17 0.66 13.85
N ASP A 72 4.33 0.61 13.21
CA ASP A 72 5.59 0.23 13.84
C ASP A 72 5.97 1.23 14.95
N GLN A 73 5.76 2.53 14.74
CA GLN A 73 5.97 3.55 15.77
C GLN A 73 4.99 3.41 16.94
N LEU A 74 3.74 3.00 16.70
CA LEU A 74 2.80 2.76 17.79
C LEU A 74 3.29 1.63 18.71
N LYS A 75 3.75 0.54 18.11
CA LYS A 75 4.30 -0.62 18.82
C LYS A 75 5.62 -0.29 19.52
N ALA A 76 6.55 0.38 18.84
CA ALA A 76 7.87 0.70 19.37
C ALA A 76 7.81 1.65 20.58
N ASN A 77 6.84 2.57 20.59
CA ASN A 77 6.62 3.49 21.71
C ASN A 77 5.71 2.91 22.79
N GLY A 78 5.21 1.69 22.63
CA GLY A 78 4.39 0.99 23.63
C GLY A 78 2.99 1.58 23.83
N TYR A 79 2.40 2.19 22.80
CA TYR A 79 1.08 2.79 22.92
C TYR A 79 -0.02 1.73 23.09
N SER A 80 -0.91 1.98 24.06
CA SER A 80 -2.10 1.18 24.33
C SER A 80 -3.34 1.76 23.65
N TYR A 81 -4.46 1.05 23.72
CA TYR A 81 -5.73 1.52 23.15
C TYR A 81 -6.19 2.88 23.70
N ASN A 82 -5.91 3.17 24.97
CA ASN A 82 -6.35 4.41 25.61
C ASN A 82 -5.52 5.63 25.16
N ASP A 83 -4.31 5.41 24.65
CA ASP A 83 -3.42 6.47 24.17
C ASP A 83 -3.77 6.92 22.74
N LEU A 84 -4.56 6.12 22.02
CA LEU A 84 -4.89 6.37 20.63
C LEU A 84 -6.05 7.36 20.45
N ARG A 85 -5.93 8.21 19.43
CA ARG A 85 -7.07 8.97 18.90
C ARG A 85 -8.17 8.03 18.38
N LYS A 86 -9.41 8.54 18.32
CA LYS A 86 -10.60 7.76 17.96
C LYS A 86 -10.44 7.01 16.64
N GLU A 87 -9.89 7.63 15.62
CA GLU A 87 -9.74 7.04 14.28
C GLU A 87 -8.83 5.81 14.30
N MET A 88 -7.76 5.86 15.09
CA MET A 88 -6.82 4.75 15.24
C MET A 88 -7.41 3.62 16.10
N ARG A 89 -8.21 3.99 17.12
CA ARG A 89 -9.00 3.02 17.90
C ARG A 89 -9.99 2.28 17.03
N ASP A 90 -10.71 3.00 16.17
CA ASP A 90 -11.69 2.43 15.24
C ASP A 90 -11.01 1.43 14.28
N ILE A 91 -9.87 1.81 13.68
CA ILE A 91 -9.06 0.92 12.81
C ILE A 91 -8.63 -0.35 13.55
N TRP A 92 -8.07 -0.20 14.76
CA TRP A 92 -7.60 -1.34 15.54
C TRP A 92 -8.74 -2.27 15.96
N PHE A 93 -9.86 -1.68 16.39
CA PHE A 93 -11.03 -2.45 16.80
C PHE A 93 -11.60 -3.24 15.62
N SER A 94 -11.81 -2.60 14.48
CA SER A 94 -12.25 -3.28 13.25
C SER A 94 -11.27 -4.39 12.85
N PHE A 95 -9.97 -4.13 12.90
CA PHE A 95 -8.96 -5.14 12.60
C PHE A 95 -9.05 -6.36 13.53
N LYS A 96 -9.10 -6.16 14.84
CA LYS A 96 -9.22 -7.25 15.82
C LYS A 96 -10.54 -7.99 15.68
N PHE A 97 -11.64 -7.28 15.52
CA PHE A 97 -12.97 -7.87 15.41
C PHE A 97 -13.12 -8.70 14.13
N ASN A 98 -12.56 -8.24 13.01
CA ASN A 98 -12.64 -8.94 11.73
C ASN A 98 -11.83 -10.26 11.68
N GLN A 99 -10.96 -10.54 12.67
CA GLN A 99 -10.22 -11.81 12.73
C GLN A 99 -11.11 -13.04 12.98
N VAL A 100 -12.29 -12.84 13.56
CA VAL A 100 -13.30 -13.89 13.79
C VAL A 100 -14.51 -13.75 12.88
N TYR A 101 -14.47 -12.80 11.92
CA TYR A 101 -15.55 -12.61 10.97
C TYR A 101 -15.50 -13.70 9.90
N ASP A 102 -16.07 -14.86 10.25
CA ASP A 102 -16.43 -15.92 9.34
C ASP A 102 -17.97 -15.99 9.27
N LYS A 103 -18.54 -16.16 8.07
CA LYS A 103 -19.98 -16.35 7.88
C LYS A 103 -20.51 -17.59 8.62
N SER A 104 -19.62 -18.49 9.03
CA SER A 104 -19.90 -19.69 9.82
C SER A 104 -19.53 -19.59 11.31
N ALA A 105 -18.99 -18.45 11.77
CA ALA A 105 -18.55 -18.30 13.15
C ALA A 105 -19.73 -18.42 14.13
N HIS A 106 -19.60 -19.29 15.13
CA HIS A 106 -20.60 -19.47 16.18
C HIS A 106 -20.60 -18.28 17.15
N TYR A 107 -21.75 -18.04 17.79
CA TYR A 107 -21.93 -17.03 18.86
C TYR A 107 -20.79 -17.02 19.89
N ASN A 108 -20.28 -18.19 20.28
CA ASN A 108 -19.19 -18.31 21.25
C ASN A 108 -17.90 -17.65 20.76
N SER A 109 -17.56 -17.73 19.47
CA SER A 109 -16.37 -17.12 18.88
C SER A 109 -16.41 -15.59 18.96
N TYR A 110 -17.58 -14.99 18.70
CA TYR A 110 -17.77 -13.54 18.85
C TYR A 110 -17.66 -13.11 20.32
N ARG A 111 -18.25 -13.89 21.24
CA ARG A 111 -18.18 -13.60 22.67
C ARG A 111 -16.75 -13.70 23.20
N GLU A 112 -16.02 -14.74 22.82
CA GLU A 112 -14.61 -14.93 23.19
C GLU A 112 -13.75 -13.79 22.65
N LYS A 113 -13.97 -13.38 21.39
CA LYS A 113 -13.22 -12.25 20.83
C LYS A 113 -13.52 -10.93 21.52
N ALA A 114 -14.78 -10.67 21.86
CA ALA A 114 -15.13 -9.47 22.62
C ALA A 114 -14.45 -9.45 24.00
N LEU A 115 -14.39 -10.59 24.69
CA LEU A 115 -13.66 -10.72 25.96
C LEU A 115 -12.15 -10.52 25.79
N GLU A 116 -11.55 -11.05 24.72
CA GLU A 116 -10.13 -10.83 24.38
C GLU A 116 -9.86 -9.33 24.18
N ILE A 117 -10.68 -8.65 23.37
CA ILE A 117 -10.53 -7.21 23.10
C ILE A 117 -10.65 -6.39 24.39
N ILE A 118 -11.69 -6.63 25.19
CA ILE A 118 -11.90 -5.92 26.46
C ILE A 118 -10.72 -6.15 27.41
N SER A 119 -10.26 -7.40 27.53
CA SER A 119 -9.14 -7.75 28.42
C SER A 119 -7.85 -7.03 27.98
N GLY A 120 -7.57 -6.98 26.68
CA GLY A 120 -6.41 -6.25 26.17
C GLY A 120 -6.47 -4.75 26.44
N ILE A 121 -7.67 -4.14 26.34
CA ILE A 121 -7.87 -2.72 26.68
C ILE A 121 -7.65 -2.48 28.18
N VAL A 122 -8.24 -3.31 29.05
CA VAL A 122 -8.13 -3.16 30.51
C VAL A 122 -6.69 -3.36 30.98
N ASN A 123 -5.97 -4.32 30.39
CA ASN A 123 -4.58 -4.62 30.71
C ASN A 123 -3.58 -3.68 30.03
N SER A 124 -4.05 -2.67 29.29
CA SER A 124 -3.22 -1.72 28.54
C SER A 124 -2.19 -2.42 27.63
N GLU A 125 -2.62 -3.47 26.94
CA GLU A 125 -1.77 -4.18 25.98
C GLU A 125 -1.28 -3.24 24.87
N ILE A 126 -0.02 -3.43 24.47
CA ILE A 126 0.58 -2.66 23.39
C ILE A 126 -0.14 -3.00 22.09
N ILE A 127 -0.51 -1.96 21.34
CA ILE A 127 -1.18 -2.12 20.08
C ILE A 127 -0.25 -2.62 18.99
N GLU A 128 -0.68 -3.68 18.33
CA GLU A 128 -0.05 -4.23 17.14
C GLU A 128 -1.04 -4.21 15.97
N LEU A 129 -0.64 -3.51 14.91
CA LEU A 129 -1.35 -3.43 13.64
C LEU A 129 -0.44 -3.93 12.53
N SER A 130 -1.04 -4.49 11.49
CA SER A 130 -0.33 -4.99 10.33
C SER A 130 -0.96 -4.46 9.06
N ARG A 131 -0.38 -4.81 7.90
CA ARG A 131 -0.95 -4.47 6.59
C ARG A 131 -2.44 -4.79 6.50
N LYS A 132 -2.89 -5.92 7.07
CA LYS A 132 -4.29 -6.39 7.08
C LYS A 132 -5.26 -5.47 7.82
N ALA A 133 -4.78 -4.60 8.71
CA ALA A 133 -5.62 -3.63 9.41
C ALA A 133 -6.05 -2.47 8.51
N THR A 134 -5.24 -2.20 7.49
CA THR A 134 -5.58 -1.29 6.40
C THR A 134 -6.18 -2.14 5.29
N ASP A 135 -7.43 -1.93 4.96
CA ASP A 135 -8.14 -2.61 3.86
C ASP A 135 -7.62 -2.20 2.46
N ILE A 136 -6.35 -1.84 2.38
CA ILE A 136 -5.62 -1.49 1.17
C ILE A 136 -4.91 -2.78 0.73
N SER A 137 -5.67 -3.67 0.09
CA SER A 137 -5.17 -4.92 -0.44
C SER A 137 -4.92 -4.81 -1.93
N GLY A 138 -3.65 -4.91 -2.37
CA GLY A 138 -3.17 -5.20 -3.75
C GLY A 138 -3.72 -4.39 -4.93
N ASN A 139 -4.57 -3.42 -4.64
CA ASN A 139 -5.38 -2.60 -5.51
C ASN A 139 -5.87 -1.46 -4.60
N LEU A 140 -5.16 -0.34 -4.56
CA LEU A 140 -5.75 0.99 -4.35
C LEU A 140 -6.83 1.19 -5.44
N ASN A 141 -7.94 0.45 -5.32
CA ASN A 141 -9.04 0.31 -6.26
C ASN A 141 -8.65 0.58 -7.73
N ALA A 142 -7.95 -0.36 -8.37
CA ALA A 142 -7.78 -0.34 -9.83
C ALA A 142 -9.14 -0.24 -10.57
N ASP A 143 -10.23 -0.70 -9.92
CA ASP A 143 -11.61 -0.57 -10.41
C ASP A 143 -12.17 0.86 -10.40
N LYS A 144 -11.51 1.84 -9.76
CA LYS A 144 -11.91 3.27 -9.80
C LYS A 144 -11.12 4.10 -10.82
N ILE A 145 -10.09 3.52 -11.45
CA ILE A 145 -9.20 4.20 -12.40
C ILE A 145 -9.53 3.80 -13.86
N ARG A 146 -10.45 2.86 -14.08
CA ARG A 146 -10.95 2.46 -15.40
C ARG A 146 -12.16 3.26 -15.86
#